data_AF-A0A1F6TG99-F1
#
_entry.id   AF-A0A1F6TG99-F1
#
_cell.length_a   1.000
_cell.length_b   1.000
_cell.length_c   1.000
_cell.angle_alpha   90.00
_cell.angle_beta   90.00
_cell.angle_gamma   90.00
#
_symmetry.space_group_name_H-M   'P 1'
#
loop_
_entity.id
_entity.type
_entity.pdbx_description
1 polymer ?
#
loop_
_entity_poly.entity_id
_entity_poly.type
_entity_poly.pdbx_seq_one_letter_code
_entity_poly.pdbx_strand_id
1 'polypeptide(L)'
;MPFQLVFLWTDVLIYVLLAAVIGFGLYAARHEHLRAPWRLVARRPLAAAAAVVLAAYAAVGLLDSFHFHARLAGGDGRYSAEVRSLLDVLAAPLRARTEKTYSAPFATHAYTKETVEHPDGRVAREYPRLEHGGAHLEDPGGRAADIAARAALATLAGLGLWAVAVAGLVALRRRRGETPASVWRRFARGEDEIPWRTLLVTLGAVLVLAANAVGLSFYYHVLGTDQVGQDVFYRSLKSVRTGLVIGTLTTLVMLPFALLFGIAAGYFRGWVDNIIQYFYTTLNSIPWVLLVAASILSLQVYMANNPEAFNTTAERADMRLLFLCLIMGVTSWTGLCRLLRGETFKLRE
;
A
#
# COMPACT_ATOMS: atom_id res chain seq x y z
N MET A 1 10.92 25.86 11.68
CA MET A 1 9.81 24.89 11.84
C MET A 1 10.40 23.58 12.37
N PRO A 2 9.63 22.72 13.09
CA PRO A 2 10.18 21.48 13.64
C PRO A 2 10.56 20.43 12.57
N PHE A 3 10.12 20.63 11.34
CA PHE A 3 10.40 19.79 10.18
C PHE A 3 10.47 20.64 8.90
N GLN A 4 11.15 20.14 7.87
CA GLN A 4 11.14 20.69 6.51
C GLN A 4 10.47 19.69 5.58
N LEU A 5 9.35 20.08 4.96
CA LEU A 5 8.61 19.20 4.04
C LEU A 5 9.43 18.91 2.78
N VAL A 6 9.35 17.67 2.32
CA VAL A 6 9.93 17.21 1.05
C VAL A 6 8.78 16.70 0.21
N PHE A 7 8.67 17.22 -1.01
CA PHE A 7 7.67 16.75 -1.96
C PHE A 7 8.37 15.91 -3.01
N LEU A 8 8.20 14.58 -2.92
CA LEU A 8 8.59 13.71 -4.01
C LEU A 8 7.56 13.81 -5.14
N TRP A 9 7.96 13.53 -6.37
CA TRP A 9 7.06 13.64 -7.51
C TRP A 9 5.91 12.63 -7.41
N THR A 10 6.19 11.42 -6.93
CA THR A 10 5.11 10.45 -6.72
C THR A 10 4.18 10.84 -5.58
N ASP A 11 4.64 11.58 -4.55
CA ASP A 11 3.74 12.14 -3.52
C ASP A 11 2.77 13.13 -4.14
N VAL A 12 3.29 14.08 -4.93
CA VAL A 12 2.48 15.08 -5.62
C VAL A 12 1.43 14.39 -6.50
N LEU A 13 1.82 13.37 -7.25
CA LEU A 13 0.89 12.61 -8.10
C LEU A 13 -0.19 11.89 -7.29
N ILE A 14 0.14 11.29 -6.14
CA ILE A 14 -0.85 10.67 -5.25
C ILE A 14 -1.85 11.71 -4.75
N TYR A 15 -1.39 12.88 -4.30
CA TYR A 15 -2.28 13.92 -3.79
C TYR A 15 -3.13 14.56 -4.90
N VAL A 16 -2.58 14.77 -6.09
CA VAL A 16 -3.33 15.23 -7.27
C VAL A 16 -4.39 14.20 -7.66
N LEU A 17 -4.03 12.91 -7.70
CA LEU A 17 -4.97 11.84 -7.98
C LEU A 17 -6.09 11.78 -6.93
N LEU A 18 -5.73 11.87 -5.65
CA LEU A 18 -6.70 11.91 -4.55
C LEU A 18 -7.64 13.10 -4.69
N ALA A 19 -7.12 14.29 -4.96
CA ALA A 19 -7.92 15.49 -5.18
C ALA A 19 -8.84 15.35 -6.40
N ALA A 20 -8.36 14.75 -7.49
CA ALA A 20 -9.15 14.48 -8.68
C ALA A 20 -10.28 13.46 -8.40
N VAL A 21 -9.99 12.39 -7.65
CA VAL A 21 -11.00 11.39 -7.25
C VAL A 21 -12.05 11.99 -6.33
N ILE A 22 -11.65 12.78 -5.32
CA ILE A 22 -12.57 13.47 -4.42
C ILE A 22 -13.41 14.49 -5.21
N GLY A 23 -12.77 15.30 -6.05
CA GLY A 23 -13.43 16.29 -6.91
C GLY A 23 -14.44 15.64 -7.85
N PHE A 24 -14.06 14.55 -8.51
CA PHE A 24 -14.97 13.76 -9.36
C PHE A 24 -16.11 13.16 -8.54
N GLY A 25 -15.85 12.65 -7.33
CA GLY A 25 -16.89 12.14 -6.43
C GLY A 25 -17.91 13.20 -6.02
N LEU A 26 -17.44 14.41 -5.66
CA LEU A 26 -18.29 15.55 -5.33
C LEU A 26 -19.08 16.03 -6.55
N TYR A 27 -18.46 16.06 -7.73
CA TYR A 27 -19.12 16.40 -8.99
C TYR A 27 -20.19 15.36 -9.38
N ALA A 28 -19.85 14.07 -9.31
CA ALA A 28 -20.76 12.97 -9.60
C ALA A 28 -21.93 12.93 -8.62
N ALA A 29 -21.73 13.26 -7.35
CA ALA A 29 -22.80 13.33 -6.36
C ALA A 29 -23.88 14.38 -6.71
N ARG A 30 -23.51 15.44 -7.44
CA ARG A 30 -24.43 16.50 -7.89
C ARG A 30 -25.20 16.14 -9.15
N HIS A 31 -24.73 15.16 -9.94
CA HIS A 31 -25.31 14.81 -11.25
C HIS A 31 -25.97 13.43 -11.23
N GLU A 32 -27.27 13.33 -11.52
CA GLU A 32 -28.02 12.06 -11.50
C GLU A 32 -27.39 10.98 -12.40
N HIS A 33 -27.05 11.36 -13.64
CA HIS A 33 -26.53 10.41 -14.63
C HIS A 33 -25.19 9.80 -14.21
N LEU A 34 -24.39 10.51 -13.40
CA LEU A 34 -23.14 9.98 -12.85
C LEU A 34 -23.37 9.21 -11.56
N ARG A 35 -24.26 9.68 -10.68
CA ARG A 35 -24.50 9.02 -9.37
C ARG A 35 -25.21 7.68 -9.50
N ALA A 36 -26.05 7.48 -10.52
CA ALA A 36 -26.85 6.27 -10.68
C ALA A 36 -25.98 5.00 -10.85
N PRO A 37 -24.97 4.94 -11.75
CA PRO A 37 -24.01 3.83 -11.81
C PRO A 37 -23.27 3.57 -10.49
N TRP A 38 -22.81 4.63 -9.82
CA TRP A 38 -22.11 4.50 -8.54
C TRP A 38 -23.01 3.96 -7.42
N ARG A 39 -24.31 4.28 -7.44
CA ARG A 39 -25.27 3.69 -6.50
C ARG A 39 -25.44 2.19 -6.71
N LEU A 40 -25.41 1.72 -7.96
CA LEU A 40 -25.45 0.29 -8.28
C LEU A 40 -24.19 -0.43 -7.76
N VAL A 41 -23.01 0.19 -7.91
CA VAL A 41 -21.76 -0.34 -7.37
C VAL A 41 -21.80 -0.36 -5.84
N ALA A 42 -22.24 0.73 -5.20
CA ALA A 42 -22.33 0.84 -3.75
C ALA A 42 -23.29 -0.17 -3.10
N ARG A 43 -24.31 -0.64 -3.85
CA ARG A 43 -25.24 -1.71 -3.43
C ARG A 43 -24.60 -3.10 -3.43
N ARG A 44 -23.51 -3.32 -4.18
CA ARG A 44 -22.87 -4.65 -4.27
C ARG A 44 -22.01 -4.92 -3.02
N PRO A 45 -22.26 -6.01 -2.27
CA PRO A 45 -21.48 -6.38 -1.09
C PRO A 45 -19.97 -6.49 -1.38
N LEU A 46 -19.61 -7.07 -2.53
CA LEU A 46 -18.21 -7.22 -2.94
C LEU A 46 -17.51 -5.87 -3.13
N ALA A 47 -18.19 -4.91 -3.77
CA ALA A 47 -17.63 -3.57 -3.98
C ALA A 47 -17.47 -2.82 -2.66
N ALA A 48 -18.43 -2.97 -1.74
CA ALA A 48 -18.34 -2.40 -0.39
C ALA A 48 -17.18 -2.99 0.41
N ALA A 49 -16.98 -4.32 0.36
CA ALA A 49 -15.83 -4.99 0.98
C ALA A 49 -14.50 -4.47 0.42
N ALA A 50 -14.39 -4.42 -0.92
CA ALA A 50 -13.20 -3.91 -1.61
C ALA A 50 -12.92 -2.45 -1.24
N ALA A 51 -13.96 -1.61 -1.12
CA ALA A 51 -13.80 -0.20 -0.74
C ALA A 51 -13.18 -0.04 0.66
N VAL A 52 -13.53 -0.88 1.63
CA VAL A 52 -12.93 -0.86 2.98
C VAL A 52 -11.45 -1.23 2.92
N VAL A 53 -11.10 -2.29 2.19
CA VAL A 53 -9.70 -2.74 2.04
C VAL A 53 -8.87 -1.67 1.31
N LEU A 54 -9.40 -1.12 0.21
CA LEU A 54 -8.74 -0.05 -0.54
C LEU A 54 -8.59 1.22 0.29
N ALA A 55 -9.56 1.56 1.14
CA ALA A 55 -9.46 2.70 2.06
C ALA A 55 -8.34 2.49 3.10
N ALA A 56 -8.18 1.26 3.62
CA ALA A 56 -7.07 0.93 4.51
C ALA A 56 -5.71 1.04 3.80
N TYR A 57 -5.59 0.53 2.58
CA TYR A 57 -4.38 0.69 1.76
C TYR A 57 -4.08 2.16 1.48
N ALA A 58 -5.09 2.94 1.07
CA ALA A 58 -4.95 4.37 0.81
C ALA A 58 -4.54 5.13 2.07
N ALA A 59 -5.08 4.80 3.24
CA ALA A 59 -4.67 5.42 4.50
C ALA A 59 -3.18 5.16 4.80
N VAL A 60 -2.70 3.92 4.67
CA VAL A 60 -1.27 3.60 4.84
C VAL A 60 -0.41 4.34 3.80
N GLY A 61 -0.83 4.35 2.53
CA GLY A 61 -0.14 5.05 1.45
C GLY A 61 -0.05 6.56 1.68
N LEU A 62 -1.11 7.19 2.19
CA LEU A 62 -1.13 8.62 2.50
C LEU A 62 -0.23 8.97 3.70
N LEU A 63 -0.23 8.13 4.74
CA LEU A 63 0.71 8.28 5.86
C LEU A 63 2.16 8.16 5.37
N ASP A 64 2.43 7.28 4.42
CA ASP A 64 3.76 7.11 3.85
C ASP A 64 4.15 8.20 2.83
N SER A 65 3.17 8.93 2.27
CA SER A 65 3.41 9.99 1.27
C SER A 65 3.70 11.36 1.86
N PHE A 66 3.70 11.48 3.20
CA PHE A 66 4.02 12.72 3.88
C PHE A 66 5.49 12.72 4.30
N HIS A 67 6.37 13.23 3.44
CA HIS A 67 7.82 13.22 3.66
C HIS A 67 8.35 14.54 4.24
N PHE A 68 9.32 14.43 5.15
CA PHE A 68 9.96 15.58 5.76
C PHE A 68 11.38 15.24 6.26
N HIS A 69 12.23 16.26 6.36
CA HIS A 69 13.49 16.18 7.09
C HIS A 69 13.25 16.53 8.57
N ALA A 70 13.69 15.64 9.47
CA ALA A 70 13.62 15.89 10.90
C ALA A 70 14.74 16.84 11.34
N ARG A 71 14.45 17.77 12.26
CA ARG A 71 15.47 18.67 12.84
C ARG A 71 16.43 17.86 13.74
N LEU A 72 17.73 18.07 13.59
CA LEU A 72 18.74 17.44 14.45
C LEU A 72 18.69 18.07 15.85
N ALA A 73 18.79 17.23 16.89
CA ALA A 73 18.86 17.67 18.28
C ALA A 73 20.27 18.23 18.57
N GLY A 74 20.47 19.51 18.23
CA GLY A 74 21.72 20.23 18.46
C GLY A 74 21.70 21.60 17.79
N GLY A 75 21.31 22.63 18.54
CA GLY A 75 21.62 24.06 18.37
C GLY A 75 21.36 24.78 17.03
N ASP A 76 21.87 24.27 15.92
CA ASP A 76 22.16 25.05 14.71
C ASP A 76 21.03 25.08 13.68
N GLY A 77 19.84 24.60 14.02
CA GLY A 77 18.71 24.57 13.07
C GLY A 77 18.94 23.67 11.84
N ARG A 78 19.94 22.78 11.88
CA ARG A 78 20.25 21.84 10.80
C ARG A 78 19.24 20.70 10.76
N TYR A 79 18.83 20.33 9.56
CA TYR A 79 17.93 19.18 9.32
C TYR A 79 18.76 17.93 9.01
N SER A 80 18.22 16.77 9.36
CA SER A 80 18.78 15.47 8.97
C SER A 80 18.79 15.35 7.45
N ALA A 81 19.84 14.77 6.88
CA ALA A 81 19.91 14.45 5.45
C ALA A 81 18.97 13.30 5.04
N GLU A 82 18.36 12.62 6.01
CA GLU A 82 17.47 11.50 5.78
C GLU A 82 16.01 11.97 5.66
N VAL A 83 15.37 11.63 4.54
CA VAL A 83 13.95 11.88 4.30
C VAL A 83 13.12 10.84 5.07
N ARG A 84 12.21 11.30 5.94
CA ARG A 84 11.34 10.45 6.76
C ARG A 84 9.88 10.67 6.41
N SER A 85 9.09 9.61 6.41
CA SER A 85 7.64 9.68 6.26
C SER A 85 6.92 9.78 7.61
N LEU A 86 5.63 10.16 7.62
CA LEU A 86 4.80 10.07 8.83
C LEU A 86 4.61 8.61 9.28
N LEU A 87 4.54 7.67 8.34
CA LEU A 87 4.54 6.23 8.66
C LEU A 87 5.81 5.82 9.41
N ASP A 88 6.97 6.37 9.05
CA ASP A 88 8.25 6.06 9.71
C ASP A 88 8.27 6.54 11.17
N VAL A 89 7.54 7.62 11.49
CA VAL A 89 7.38 8.11 12.87
C VAL A 89 6.50 7.17 13.67
N LEU A 90 5.36 6.75 13.10
CA LEU A 90 4.44 5.83 13.76
C LEU A 90 5.07 4.44 13.95
N ALA A 91 5.89 4.00 13.00
CA ALA A 91 6.60 2.74 13.02
C ALA A 91 8.05 2.86 13.53
N ALA A 92 8.39 3.94 14.27
CA ALA A 92 9.75 4.20 14.73
C ALA A 92 10.40 3.01 15.47
N PRO A 93 9.69 2.28 16.36
CA PRO A 93 10.27 1.10 17.01
C PRO A 93 10.63 -0.01 16.03
N LEU A 94 9.82 -0.25 14.99
CA LEU A 94 10.06 -1.29 14.00
C LEU A 94 11.23 -0.95 13.08
N ARG A 95 11.40 0.33 12.80
CA ARG A 95 12.50 0.82 11.96
C ARG A 95 13.84 0.83 12.71
N ALA A 96 13.83 1.18 13.99
CA ALA A 96 15.04 1.31 14.80
C ALA A 96 15.60 -0.05 15.28
N ARG A 97 14.74 -1.07 15.40
CA ARG A 97 15.11 -2.41 15.87
C ARG A 97 15.60 -3.26 14.70
N THR A 98 16.86 -3.05 14.33
CA THR A 98 17.52 -3.86 13.32
C THR A 98 18.33 -4.98 13.96
N GLU A 99 18.16 -6.19 13.45
CA GLU A 99 18.96 -7.35 13.85
C GLU A 99 20.23 -7.44 12.99
N LYS A 100 21.06 -8.46 13.22
CA LYS A 100 22.27 -8.68 12.40
C LYS A 100 21.99 -9.41 11.07
N THR A 101 20.98 -10.27 11.04
CA THR A 101 20.75 -11.19 9.93
C THR A 101 19.27 -11.61 9.85
N TYR A 102 18.99 -12.58 8.98
CA TYR A 102 17.68 -13.18 8.81
C TYR A 102 17.14 -13.76 10.12
N SER A 103 15.82 -13.67 10.27
CA SER A 103 15.08 -14.35 11.31
C SER A 103 13.76 -14.87 10.75
N ALA A 104 13.29 -16.00 11.28
CA ALA A 104 11.96 -16.51 10.96
C ALA A 104 10.86 -15.65 11.64
N PRO A 105 9.61 -15.70 11.16
CA PRO A 105 8.48 -15.08 11.85
C PRO A 105 8.42 -15.46 13.33
N PHE A 106 8.31 -14.46 14.21
CA PHE A 106 8.29 -14.66 15.67
C PHE A 106 9.50 -15.44 16.23
N ALA A 107 10.64 -15.42 15.55
CA ALA A 107 11.85 -16.03 16.07
C ALA A 107 12.38 -15.27 17.31
N THR A 108 13.06 -16.01 18.16
CA THR A 108 13.83 -15.48 19.30
C THR A 108 15.33 -15.68 19.13
N HIS A 109 15.74 -16.42 18.11
CA HIS A 109 17.13 -16.71 17.77
C HIS A 109 17.38 -16.39 16.30
N ALA A 110 18.61 -16.00 15.99
CA ALA A 110 19.04 -15.71 14.63
C ALA A 110 18.99 -16.97 13.75
N TYR A 111 18.82 -16.78 12.44
CA TYR A 111 18.83 -17.88 11.49
C TYR A 111 20.24 -18.43 11.20
N THR A 112 21.29 -17.66 11.50
CA THR A 112 22.69 -18.02 11.23
C THR A 112 23.41 -18.32 12.53
N LYS A 113 24.24 -19.37 12.54
CA LYS A 113 25.08 -19.68 13.71
C LYS A 113 26.26 -18.72 13.80
N GLU A 114 26.41 -18.09 14.94
CA GLU A 114 27.55 -17.24 15.28
C GLU A 114 28.42 -17.93 16.34
N THR A 115 29.68 -17.53 16.38
CA THR A 115 30.60 -17.96 17.43
C THR A 115 30.34 -17.08 18.65
N VAL A 116 29.70 -17.65 19.67
CA VAL A 116 29.39 -16.98 20.93
C VAL A 116 30.40 -17.42 21.96
N GLU A 117 31.06 -16.45 22.60
CA GLU A 117 31.92 -16.69 23.75
C GLU A 117 31.07 -16.59 25.02
N HIS A 118 30.89 -17.71 25.70
CA HIS A 118 30.18 -17.74 26.96
C HIS A 118 31.00 -17.07 28.07
N PRO A 119 30.37 -16.53 29.13
CA PRO A 119 31.07 -15.97 30.29
C PRO A 119 32.08 -16.93 30.95
N ASP A 120 31.93 -18.24 30.72
CA ASP A 120 32.83 -19.30 31.19
C ASP A 120 34.06 -19.53 30.27
N GLY A 121 34.30 -18.67 29.28
CA GLY A 121 35.40 -18.79 28.30
C GLY A 121 35.22 -19.88 27.24
N ARG A 122 34.03 -20.51 27.18
CA ARG A 122 33.70 -21.51 26.17
C ARG A 122 33.26 -20.83 24.89
N VAL A 123 33.87 -21.20 23.78
CA VAL A 123 33.51 -20.71 22.45
C VAL A 123 32.64 -21.76 21.77
N ALA A 124 31.36 -21.45 21.57
CA ALA A 124 30.40 -22.34 20.91
C ALA A 124 29.81 -21.69 19.66
N ARG A 125 29.60 -22.49 18.61
CA ARG A 125 28.93 -22.03 17.40
C ARG A 125 27.44 -22.36 17.48
N GLU A 126 26.66 -21.40 17.94
CA GLU A 126 25.23 -21.55 18.21
C GLU A 126 24.40 -20.45 17.53
N TYR A 127 23.07 -20.60 17.54
CA TYR A 127 22.19 -19.55 17.04
C TYR A 127 22.04 -18.51 18.14
N PRO A 128 22.63 -17.32 18.02
CA PRO A 128 22.53 -16.32 19.07
C PRO A 128 21.09 -15.88 19.23
N ARG A 129 20.72 -15.51 20.45
CA ARG A 129 19.44 -14.88 20.74
C ARG A 129 19.35 -13.52 20.03
N LEU A 130 18.18 -13.21 19.47
CA LEU A 130 17.92 -11.90 18.84
C LEU A 130 17.95 -10.79 19.89
N GLU A 131 18.41 -9.60 19.49
CA GLU A 131 18.54 -8.45 20.39
C GLU A 131 17.18 -7.83 20.73
N HIS A 132 16.26 -7.85 19.77
CA HIS A 132 14.94 -7.24 19.89
C HIS A 132 13.81 -8.27 19.78
N GLY A 133 13.94 -9.25 18.89
CA GLY A 133 12.94 -10.31 18.69
C GLY A 133 12.76 -11.20 19.92
N GLY A 134 11.67 -11.00 20.67
CA GLY A 134 11.36 -11.78 21.87
C GLY A 134 12.37 -11.58 23.01
N ALA A 135 13.02 -10.41 23.06
CA ALA A 135 13.97 -10.05 24.11
C ALA A 135 13.36 -10.03 25.52
N HIS A 136 12.03 -9.86 25.64
CA HIS A 136 11.30 -9.83 26.91
C HIS A 136 11.07 -11.21 27.55
N LEU A 137 11.30 -12.30 26.83
CA LEU A 137 11.08 -13.65 27.36
C LEU A 137 12.26 -14.13 28.22
N GLU A 138 12.05 -14.41 29.49
CA GLU A 138 13.11 -15.03 30.32
C GLU A 138 13.32 -16.51 29.92
N ASP A 139 12.24 -17.24 29.62
CA ASP A 139 12.26 -18.63 29.15
C ASP A 139 11.79 -18.75 27.68
N PRO A 140 12.62 -19.27 26.76
CA PRO A 140 12.24 -19.53 25.37
C PRO A 140 11.04 -20.47 25.19
N GLY A 141 10.77 -21.36 26.16
CA GLY A 141 9.67 -22.32 26.11
C GLY A 141 8.27 -21.67 26.13
N GLY A 142 8.13 -20.50 26.77
CA GLY A 142 6.87 -19.78 26.94
C GLY A 142 6.38 -18.99 25.72
N ARG A 143 7.12 -18.99 24.61
CA ARG A 143 6.88 -18.13 23.43
C ARG A 143 5.45 -18.25 22.87
N ALA A 144 4.93 -19.46 22.71
CA ALA A 144 3.61 -19.65 22.11
C ALA A 144 2.50 -19.07 23.00
N ALA A 145 2.63 -19.22 24.32
CA ALA A 145 1.67 -18.68 25.28
C ALA A 145 1.73 -17.15 25.32
N ASP A 146 2.93 -16.55 25.28
CA ASP A 146 3.08 -15.09 25.24
C ASP A 146 2.49 -14.50 23.95
N ILE A 147 2.77 -15.11 22.79
CA ILE A 147 2.15 -14.71 21.51
C ILE A 147 0.63 -14.81 21.58
N ALA A 148 0.09 -15.92 22.11
CA ALA A 148 -1.35 -16.11 22.23
C ALA A 148 -2.01 -15.06 23.15
N ALA A 149 -1.40 -14.77 24.31
CA ALA A 149 -1.90 -13.78 25.24
C ALA A 149 -1.89 -12.36 24.64
N ARG A 150 -0.80 -11.99 23.96
CA ARG A 150 -0.68 -10.69 23.28
C ARG A 150 -1.62 -10.57 22.10
N ALA A 151 -1.78 -11.63 21.32
CA ALA A 151 -2.74 -11.68 20.22
C ALA A 151 -4.19 -11.56 20.74
N ALA A 152 -4.52 -12.20 21.87
CA ALA A 152 -5.82 -12.05 22.49
C ALA A 152 -6.08 -10.59 22.93
N LEU A 153 -5.11 -9.96 23.60
CA LEU A 153 -5.21 -8.56 24.01
C LEU A 153 -5.34 -7.62 22.80
N ALA A 154 -4.53 -7.82 21.76
CA ALA A 154 -4.58 -7.04 20.53
C ALA A 154 -5.90 -7.23 19.78
N THR A 155 -6.45 -8.45 19.78
CA THR A 155 -7.77 -8.75 19.23
C THR A 155 -8.87 -8.01 19.98
N LEU A 156 -8.83 -7.99 21.31
CA LEU A 156 -9.77 -7.23 22.13
C LEU A 156 -9.68 -5.73 21.85
N ALA A 157 -8.47 -5.18 21.69
CA ALA A 157 -8.27 -3.79 21.30
C ALA A 157 -8.87 -3.49 19.90
N GLY A 158 -8.63 -4.38 18.93
CA GLY A 158 -9.21 -4.27 17.58
C GLY A 158 -10.74 -4.34 17.58
N LEU A 159 -11.33 -5.26 18.34
CA LEU A 159 -12.77 -5.36 18.54
C LEU A 159 -13.33 -4.13 19.28
N GLY A 160 -12.58 -3.57 20.22
CA GLY A 160 -12.93 -2.32 20.91
C GLY A 160 -13.00 -1.13 19.95
N LEU A 161 -11.98 -0.94 19.09
CA LEU A 161 -11.99 0.09 18.05
C LEU A 161 -13.18 -0.10 17.08
N TRP A 162 -13.45 -1.34 16.70
CA TRP A 162 -14.60 -1.67 15.87
C TRP A 162 -15.93 -1.34 16.58
N ALA A 163 -16.07 -1.69 17.86
CA ALA A 163 -17.26 -1.37 18.65
C ALA A 163 -17.48 0.14 18.78
N VAL A 164 -16.41 0.93 18.94
CA VAL A 164 -16.47 2.41 18.94
C VAL A 164 -16.95 2.93 17.59
N ALA A 165 -16.42 2.40 16.47
CA ALA A 165 -16.87 2.78 15.13
C ALA A 165 -18.36 2.48 14.91
N VAL A 166 -18.82 1.30 15.34
CA VAL A 166 -20.23 0.91 15.27
C VAL A 166 -21.10 1.79 16.18
N ALA A 167 -20.67 2.07 17.40
CA ALA A 167 -21.38 2.95 18.34
C ALA A 167 -21.52 4.37 17.78
N GLY A 168 -20.46 4.89 17.15
CA GLY A 168 -20.50 6.19 16.44
C GLY A 168 -21.52 6.21 15.30
N LEU A 169 -21.59 5.15 14.51
CA LEU A 169 -22.58 5.01 13.44
C LEU A 169 -24.02 4.95 13.98
N VAL A 170 -24.25 4.18 15.05
CA VAL A 170 -25.55 4.10 15.73
C VAL A 170 -25.93 5.45 16.34
N ALA A 171 -25.00 6.17 16.95
CA ALA A 171 -25.23 7.50 17.51
C ALA A 171 -25.61 8.52 16.42
N LEU A 172 -24.97 8.46 15.24
CA LEU A 172 -25.30 9.33 14.11
C LEU A 172 -26.71 9.05 13.58
N ARG A 173 -27.13 7.78 13.52
CA ARG A 173 -28.50 7.41 13.12
C ARG A 173 -29.54 7.74 14.17
N ARG A 174 -29.19 7.67 15.46
CA ARG A 174 -30.05 8.12 16.55
C ARG A 174 -30.37 9.60 16.45
N ARG A 175 -29.39 10.43 16.05
CA ARG A 175 -29.62 11.86 15.77
C ARG A 175 -30.60 12.10 14.60
N ARG A 176 -30.81 11.12 13.73
CA ARG A 176 -31.79 11.14 12.64
C ARG A 176 -33.15 10.55 13.02
N GLY A 177 -33.36 10.19 14.30
CA GLY A 177 -34.63 9.70 14.83
C GLY A 177 -34.79 8.17 14.87
N GLU A 178 -33.77 7.39 14.49
CA GLU A 178 -33.84 5.92 14.54
C GLU A 178 -33.52 5.38 15.94
N THR A 179 -34.26 4.35 16.39
CA THR A 179 -33.96 3.66 17.65
C THR A 179 -32.74 2.73 17.50
N PRO A 180 -31.88 2.55 18.52
CA PRO A 180 -30.72 1.65 18.43
C PRO A 180 -31.10 0.22 18.06
N ALA A 181 -32.21 -0.29 18.61
CA ALA A 181 -32.71 -1.64 18.32
C ALA A 181 -33.14 -1.81 16.85
N SER A 182 -33.77 -0.78 16.25
CA SER A 182 -34.12 -0.82 14.83
C SER A 182 -32.86 -0.76 13.94
N VAL A 183 -31.85 0.02 14.31
CA VAL A 183 -30.59 0.11 13.55
C VAL A 183 -29.87 -1.24 13.51
N TRP A 184 -29.73 -1.91 14.66
CA TRP A 184 -29.10 -3.23 14.74
C TRP A 184 -29.86 -4.30 13.95
N ARG A 185 -31.20 -4.29 14.02
CA ARG A 185 -32.04 -5.22 13.25
C ARG A 185 -31.84 -5.03 11.74
N ARG A 186 -31.79 -3.78 11.28
CA ARG A 186 -31.57 -3.43 9.86
C ARG A 186 -30.18 -3.84 9.38
N PHE A 187 -29.15 -3.67 10.20
CA PHE A 187 -27.80 -4.17 9.89
C PHE A 187 -27.76 -5.70 9.76
N ALA A 188 -28.40 -6.43 10.67
CA ALA A 188 -28.42 -7.89 10.63
C ALA A 188 -29.16 -8.42 9.39
N ARG A 189 -30.31 -7.83 9.08
CA ARG A 189 -31.19 -8.24 7.98
C ARG A 189 -30.78 -7.70 6.61
N GLY A 190 -29.92 -6.69 6.55
CA GLY A 190 -29.46 -6.10 5.28
C GLY A 190 -30.56 -5.31 4.56
N GLU A 191 -31.43 -4.65 5.31
CA GLU A 191 -32.60 -3.91 4.78
C GLU A 191 -32.23 -2.53 4.18
N ASP A 192 -30.98 -2.08 4.33
CA ASP A 192 -30.49 -0.81 3.80
C ASP A 192 -29.98 -0.96 2.35
N GLU A 193 -30.10 0.11 1.55
CA GLU A 193 -29.53 0.13 0.19
C GLU A 193 -28.02 -0.11 0.16
N ILE A 194 -27.31 0.31 1.21
CA ILE A 194 -25.88 0.09 1.34
C ILE A 194 -25.68 -1.16 2.20
N PRO A 195 -24.81 -2.11 1.80
CA PRO A 195 -24.56 -3.35 2.53
C PRO A 195 -23.71 -3.11 3.79
N TRP A 196 -24.30 -2.44 4.79
CA TRP A 196 -23.63 -2.07 6.06
C TRP A 196 -23.09 -3.27 6.83
N ARG A 197 -23.77 -4.42 6.77
CA ARG A 197 -23.26 -5.66 7.37
C ARG A 197 -21.89 -6.02 6.82
N THR A 198 -21.74 -6.01 5.50
CA THR A 198 -20.49 -6.33 4.84
C THR A 198 -19.42 -5.30 5.17
N LEU A 199 -19.74 -4.00 5.13
CA LEU A 199 -18.81 -2.93 5.50
C LEU A 199 -18.29 -3.07 6.93
N LEU A 200 -19.19 -3.34 7.89
CA LEU A 200 -18.81 -3.45 9.30
C LEU A 200 -18.02 -4.72 9.57
N VAL A 201 -18.39 -5.85 8.95
CA VAL A 201 -17.64 -7.11 9.11
C VAL A 201 -16.24 -6.99 8.50
N THR A 202 -16.11 -6.41 7.30
CA THR A 202 -14.80 -6.24 6.66
C THR A 202 -13.95 -5.22 7.41
N LEU A 203 -14.55 -4.13 7.91
CA LEU A 203 -13.85 -3.17 8.77
C LEU A 203 -13.37 -3.82 10.06
N GLY A 204 -14.21 -4.62 10.71
CA GLY A 204 -13.83 -5.38 11.91
C GLY A 204 -12.67 -6.34 11.65
N ALA A 205 -12.72 -7.10 10.56
CA ALA A 205 -11.64 -7.98 10.16
C ALA A 205 -10.33 -7.22 9.93
N VAL A 206 -10.37 -6.10 9.18
CA VAL A 206 -9.19 -5.26 8.94
C VAL A 206 -8.62 -4.68 10.24
N LEU A 207 -9.47 -4.15 11.13
CA LEU A 207 -9.03 -3.59 12.41
C LEU A 207 -8.43 -4.63 13.34
N VAL A 208 -9.03 -5.82 13.43
CA VAL A 208 -8.49 -6.93 14.24
C VAL A 208 -7.15 -7.41 13.70
N LEU A 209 -7.03 -7.59 12.39
CA LEU A 209 -5.76 -7.98 11.77
C LEU A 209 -4.68 -6.91 11.96
N ALA A 210 -5.01 -5.64 11.75
CA ALA A 210 -4.10 -4.52 11.96
C ALA A 210 -3.67 -4.41 13.43
N ALA A 211 -4.61 -4.54 14.37
CA ALA A 211 -4.30 -4.49 15.80
C ALA A 211 -3.38 -5.63 16.23
N ASN A 212 -3.61 -6.85 15.75
CA ASN A 212 -2.72 -8.00 16.02
C ASN A 212 -1.33 -7.78 15.43
N ALA A 213 -1.25 -7.35 14.16
CA ALA A 213 0.03 -7.11 13.50
C ALA A 213 0.84 -6.03 14.25
N VAL A 214 0.21 -4.89 14.57
CA VAL A 214 0.86 -3.80 15.32
C VAL A 214 1.21 -4.24 16.75
N GLY A 215 0.26 -4.85 17.47
CA GLY A 215 0.43 -5.26 18.86
C GLY A 215 1.55 -6.28 19.06
N LEU A 216 1.69 -7.24 18.14
CA LEU A 216 2.77 -8.23 18.17
C LEU A 216 4.10 -7.66 17.66
N SER A 217 4.08 -6.73 16.71
CA SER A 217 5.29 -6.11 16.15
C SER A 217 6.13 -5.36 17.17
N PHE A 218 5.53 -4.92 18.29
CA PHE A 218 6.27 -4.31 19.39
C PHE A 218 7.14 -5.27 20.20
N TYR A 219 6.97 -6.58 20.03
CA TYR A 219 7.67 -7.59 20.82
C TYR A 219 8.42 -8.60 19.96
N TYR A 220 7.94 -8.81 18.74
CA TYR A 220 8.48 -9.79 17.80
C TYR A 220 8.54 -9.20 16.39
N HIS A 221 9.49 -9.69 15.60
CA HIS A 221 9.46 -9.50 14.16
C HIS A 221 8.38 -10.41 13.56
N VAL A 222 7.18 -9.85 13.35
CA VAL A 222 5.96 -10.60 12.93
C VAL A 222 6.18 -11.39 11.64
N LEU A 223 6.92 -10.81 10.69
CA LEU A 223 7.28 -11.46 9.43
C LEU A 223 8.77 -11.83 9.35
N GLY A 224 9.49 -11.72 10.46
CA GLY A 224 10.94 -11.92 10.51
C GLY A 224 11.73 -10.72 10.00
N THR A 225 13.03 -10.93 9.83
CA THR A 225 14.01 -9.94 9.36
C THR A 225 14.70 -10.41 8.09
N ASP A 226 15.19 -9.46 7.28
CA ASP A 226 15.92 -9.75 6.05
C ASP A 226 17.45 -9.94 6.28
N GLN A 227 18.22 -10.06 5.20
CA GLN A 227 19.69 -10.25 5.24
C GLN A 227 20.44 -9.17 6.00
N VAL A 228 19.92 -7.94 6.01
CA VAL A 228 20.51 -6.80 6.73
C VAL A 228 19.81 -6.54 8.06
N GLY A 229 18.98 -7.51 8.50
CA GLY A 229 18.28 -7.49 9.78
C GLY A 229 17.14 -6.48 9.89
N GLN A 230 16.66 -5.94 8.78
CA GLN A 230 15.51 -5.04 8.78
C GLN A 230 14.20 -5.81 8.90
N ASP A 231 13.26 -5.26 9.66
CA ASP A 231 11.94 -5.83 9.86
C ASP A 231 11.14 -5.93 8.54
N VAL A 232 10.75 -7.15 8.17
CA VAL A 232 10.03 -7.45 6.92
C VAL A 232 8.59 -6.93 6.97
N PHE A 233 7.97 -6.84 8.15
CA PHE A 233 6.63 -6.29 8.31
C PHE A 233 6.62 -4.77 8.07
N TYR A 234 7.60 -4.05 8.61
CA TYR A 234 7.81 -2.62 8.30
C TYR A 234 8.04 -2.40 6.79
N ARG A 235 8.90 -3.20 6.15
CA ARG A 235 9.13 -3.12 4.70
C ARG A 235 7.86 -3.40 3.90
N SER A 236 7.02 -4.32 4.37
CA SER A 236 5.73 -4.64 3.74
C SER A 236 4.76 -3.46 3.81
N LEU A 237 4.70 -2.76 4.95
CA LEU A 237 3.89 -1.54 5.10
C LEU A 237 4.39 -0.41 4.19
N LYS A 238 5.71 -0.18 4.12
CA LYS A 238 6.31 0.79 3.17
C LYS A 238 6.01 0.45 1.72
N SER A 239 5.92 -0.84 1.38
CA SER A 239 5.62 -1.28 0.01
C SER A 239 4.18 -0.96 -0.44
N VAL A 240 3.27 -0.66 0.49
CA VAL A 240 1.87 -0.30 0.17
C VAL A 240 1.81 0.95 -0.71
N ARG A 241 2.57 2.01 -0.36
CA ARG A 241 2.65 3.24 -1.17
C ARG A 241 3.17 2.94 -2.56
N THR A 242 4.27 2.21 -2.67
CA THR A 242 4.86 1.81 -3.95
C THR A 242 3.87 1.03 -4.81
N GLY A 243 3.14 0.07 -4.23
CA GLY A 243 2.10 -0.69 -4.93
C GLY A 243 0.93 0.18 -5.40
N LEU A 244 0.49 1.14 -4.59
CA LEU A 244 -0.54 2.11 -4.99
C LEU A 244 -0.09 2.98 -6.16
N VAL A 245 1.13 3.52 -6.11
CA VAL A 245 1.70 4.32 -7.21
C VAL A 245 1.78 3.50 -8.49
N ILE A 246 2.35 2.29 -8.42
CA ILE A 246 2.47 1.40 -9.58
C ILE A 246 1.09 1.10 -10.16
N GLY A 247 0.15 0.61 -9.36
CA GLY A 247 -1.17 0.21 -9.85
C GLY A 247 -1.95 1.37 -10.47
N THR A 248 -1.94 2.54 -9.81
CA THR A 248 -2.73 3.70 -10.25
C THR A 248 -2.09 4.41 -11.44
N LEU A 249 -0.80 4.76 -11.35
CA LEU A 249 -0.13 5.58 -12.36
C LEU A 249 0.07 4.81 -13.67
N THR A 250 0.45 3.53 -13.61
CA THR A 250 0.53 2.68 -14.79
C THR A 250 -0.82 2.58 -15.50
N THR A 251 -1.92 2.40 -14.74
CA THR A 251 -3.27 2.37 -15.32
C THR A 251 -3.65 3.71 -15.95
N LEU A 252 -3.34 4.83 -15.29
CA LEU A 252 -3.66 6.17 -15.78
C LEU A 252 -2.95 6.48 -17.11
N VAL A 253 -1.69 6.07 -17.23
CA VAL A 253 -0.91 6.20 -18.47
C VAL A 253 -1.43 5.24 -19.55
N MET A 254 -1.76 4.00 -19.18
CA MET A 254 -2.21 2.96 -20.10
C MET A 254 -3.56 3.27 -20.76
N LEU A 255 -4.53 3.79 -19.98
CA LEU A 255 -5.92 3.94 -20.39
C LEU A 255 -6.11 4.79 -21.67
N PRO A 256 -5.50 5.99 -21.81
CA PRO A 256 -5.61 6.78 -23.03
C PRO A 256 -5.19 6.03 -24.29
N PHE A 257 -4.05 5.32 -24.26
CA PHE A 257 -3.59 4.54 -25.41
C PHE A 257 -4.53 3.38 -25.72
N ALA A 258 -4.97 2.64 -24.69
CA ALA A 258 -5.87 1.51 -24.86
C ALA A 258 -7.24 1.93 -25.43
N LEU A 259 -7.82 3.02 -24.90
CA LEU A 259 -9.10 3.56 -25.35
C LEU A 259 -9.00 4.13 -26.77
N LEU A 260 -8.00 4.98 -27.01
CA LEU A 260 -7.82 5.63 -28.30
C LEU A 260 -7.61 4.60 -29.42
N PHE A 261 -6.63 3.71 -29.26
CA PHE A 261 -6.31 2.73 -30.29
C PHE A 261 -7.34 1.59 -30.37
N GLY A 262 -7.88 1.13 -29.24
CA GLY A 262 -8.88 0.06 -29.23
C GLY A 262 -10.18 0.47 -29.92
N ILE A 263 -10.71 1.65 -29.56
CA ILE A 263 -11.93 2.17 -30.17
C ILE A 263 -11.68 2.56 -31.63
N ALA A 264 -10.55 3.19 -31.96
CA ALA A 264 -10.23 3.55 -33.34
C ALA A 264 -10.11 2.31 -34.25
N ALA A 265 -9.41 1.26 -33.80
CA ALA A 265 -9.29 0.01 -34.56
C ALA A 265 -10.66 -0.65 -34.77
N GLY A 266 -11.51 -0.66 -33.74
CA GLY A 266 -12.86 -1.20 -33.80
C GLY A 266 -13.82 -0.40 -34.70
N TYR A 267 -13.73 0.94 -34.62
CA TYR A 267 -14.65 1.85 -35.31
C TYR A 267 -14.27 2.08 -36.78
N PHE A 268 -13.01 2.28 -37.11
CA PHE A 268 -12.63 2.60 -38.50
C PHE A 268 -12.48 1.34 -39.38
N ARG A 269 -12.12 0.18 -38.80
CA ARG A 269 -11.84 -1.07 -39.53
C ARG A 269 -10.79 -0.88 -40.65
N GLY A 270 -10.56 -1.92 -41.45
CA GLY A 270 -9.70 -1.85 -42.64
C GLY A 270 -8.26 -1.46 -42.32
N TRP A 271 -7.74 -0.43 -43.00
CA TRP A 271 -6.32 -0.05 -42.92
C TRP A 271 -5.93 0.47 -41.52
N VAL A 272 -6.81 1.22 -40.83
CA VAL A 272 -6.56 1.75 -39.48
C VAL A 272 -6.38 0.61 -38.49
N ASP A 273 -7.27 -0.38 -38.56
CA ASP A 273 -7.18 -1.58 -37.75
C ASP A 273 -5.89 -2.36 -38.03
N ASN A 274 -5.52 -2.54 -39.31
CA ASN A 274 -4.29 -3.24 -39.68
C ASN A 274 -3.02 -2.56 -39.14
N ILE A 275 -2.94 -1.22 -39.20
CA ILE A 275 -1.78 -0.48 -38.65
C ILE A 275 -1.70 -0.63 -37.14
N ILE A 276 -2.82 -0.45 -36.44
CA ILE A 276 -2.86 -0.56 -34.97
C ILE A 276 -2.48 -1.98 -34.54
N GLN A 277 -3.00 -2.98 -35.24
CA GLN A 277 -2.64 -4.38 -35.03
C GLN A 277 -1.16 -4.62 -35.21
N TYR A 278 -0.61 -4.21 -36.35
CA TYR A 278 0.81 -4.36 -36.64
C TYR A 278 1.68 -3.72 -35.55
N PHE A 279 1.32 -2.52 -35.09
CA PHE A 279 2.05 -1.81 -34.04
C PHE A 279 2.03 -2.58 -32.71
N TYR A 280 0.85 -2.98 -32.21
CA TYR A 280 0.78 -3.69 -30.93
C TYR A 280 1.35 -5.10 -31.02
N THR A 281 1.24 -5.80 -32.16
CA THR A 281 1.87 -7.13 -32.33
C THR A 281 3.38 -7.02 -32.33
N THR A 282 3.93 -5.99 -32.97
CA THR A 282 5.37 -5.74 -33.01
C THR A 282 5.90 -5.42 -31.60
N LEU A 283 5.20 -4.56 -30.86
CA LEU A 283 5.55 -4.27 -29.46
C LEU A 283 5.49 -5.51 -28.58
N ASN A 284 4.46 -6.35 -28.73
CA ASN A 284 4.30 -7.57 -27.94
C ASN A 284 5.34 -8.66 -28.29
N SER A 285 5.97 -8.60 -29.47
CA SER A 285 7.07 -9.48 -29.83
C SER A 285 8.36 -9.18 -29.04
N ILE A 286 8.47 -7.99 -28.45
CA ILE A 286 9.60 -7.61 -27.60
C ILE A 286 9.28 -8.03 -26.15
N PRO A 287 10.16 -8.80 -25.47
CA PRO A 287 9.98 -9.11 -24.06
C PRO A 287 9.92 -7.83 -23.21
N TRP A 288 8.77 -7.58 -22.57
CA TRP A 288 8.51 -6.32 -21.84
C TRP A 288 9.57 -6.05 -20.75
N VAL A 289 10.11 -7.10 -20.12
CA VAL A 289 11.17 -6.98 -19.10
C VAL A 289 12.43 -6.32 -19.66
N LEU A 290 12.75 -6.52 -20.94
CA LEU A 290 13.90 -5.89 -21.59
C LEU A 290 13.66 -4.41 -21.83
N LEU A 291 12.44 -4.02 -22.22
CA LEU A 291 12.07 -2.61 -22.39
C LEU A 291 12.14 -1.87 -21.05
N VAL A 292 11.65 -2.49 -19.98
CA VAL A 292 11.73 -1.93 -18.62
C VAL A 292 13.18 -1.80 -18.18
N ALA A 293 13.99 -2.85 -18.34
CA ALA A 293 15.40 -2.83 -17.96
C ALA A 293 16.21 -1.77 -18.73
N ALA A 294 16.04 -1.70 -20.05
CA ALA A 294 16.68 -0.69 -20.89
C ALA A 294 16.27 0.73 -20.49
N SER A 295 14.98 0.95 -20.20
CA SER A 295 14.47 2.26 -19.77
C SER A 295 15.04 2.68 -18.40
N ILE A 296 15.09 1.75 -17.44
CA ILE A 296 15.66 2.01 -16.12
C ILE A 296 17.17 2.29 -16.23
N LEU A 297 17.90 1.53 -17.05
CA LEU A 297 19.32 1.73 -17.27
C LEU A 297 19.59 3.10 -17.92
N SER A 298 18.80 3.48 -18.93
CA SER A 298 18.87 4.80 -19.56
C SER A 298 18.65 5.93 -18.53
N LEU A 299 17.65 5.78 -17.66
CA LEU A 299 17.42 6.73 -16.56
C LEU A 299 18.58 6.78 -15.57
N GLN A 300 19.16 5.63 -15.21
CA GLN A 300 20.32 5.58 -14.31
C GLN A 300 21.50 6.36 -14.87
N VAL A 301 21.80 6.19 -16.17
CA VAL A 301 22.85 6.95 -16.86
C VAL A 301 22.50 8.45 -16.88
N TYR A 302 21.24 8.80 -17.16
CA TYR A 302 20.79 10.20 -17.13
C TYR A 302 20.98 10.85 -15.75
N MET A 303 20.59 10.17 -14.67
CA MET A 303 20.77 10.66 -13.30
C MET A 303 22.25 10.74 -12.91
N ALA A 304 23.09 9.82 -13.38
CA ALA A 304 24.53 9.86 -13.12
C ALA A 304 25.20 11.07 -13.79
N ASN A 305 24.72 11.45 -14.98
CA ASN A 305 25.23 12.62 -15.72
C ASN A 305 24.69 13.97 -15.20
N ASN A 306 23.63 13.97 -14.38
CA ASN A 306 23.00 15.18 -13.85
C ASN A 306 22.87 15.13 -12.32
N PRO A 307 23.98 15.03 -11.56
CA PRO A 307 23.94 14.82 -10.11
C PRO A 307 23.28 15.96 -9.34
N GLU A 308 23.39 17.21 -9.82
CA GLU A 308 22.82 18.41 -9.17
C GLU A 308 21.28 18.42 -9.17
N ALA A 309 20.65 17.72 -10.12
CA ALA A 309 19.20 17.60 -10.20
C ALA A 309 18.64 16.53 -9.24
N PHE A 310 19.49 15.66 -8.69
CA PHE A 310 19.09 14.52 -7.86
C PHE A 310 19.96 14.42 -6.61
N ASN A 311 19.73 15.35 -5.68
CA ASN A 311 20.58 15.57 -4.52
C ASN A 311 20.38 14.50 -3.44
N THR A 312 19.18 13.91 -3.34
CA THR A 312 18.86 12.90 -2.32
C THR A 312 18.69 11.50 -2.90
N THR A 313 19.02 10.48 -2.09
CA THR A 313 18.77 9.07 -2.45
C THR A 313 17.26 8.79 -2.61
N ALA A 314 16.41 9.49 -1.85
CA ALA A 314 14.96 9.38 -1.94
C ALA A 314 14.42 9.89 -3.30
N GLU A 315 14.88 11.05 -3.77
CA GLU A 315 14.50 11.58 -5.09
C GLU A 315 14.93 10.64 -6.23
N ARG A 316 16.14 10.08 -6.16
CA ARG A 316 16.62 9.11 -7.16
C ARG A 316 15.76 7.85 -7.19
N ALA A 317 15.36 7.35 -6.03
CA ALA A 317 14.47 6.19 -5.93
C ALA A 317 13.06 6.52 -6.47
N ASP A 318 12.55 7.70 -6.15
CA ASP A 318 11.25 8.19 -6.63
C ASP A 318 11.19 8.32 -8.15
N MET A 319 12.25 8.88 -8.77
CA MET A 319 12.37 8.97 -10.23
C MET A 319 12.39 7.62 -10.90
N ARG A 320 13.11 6.65 -10.34
CA ARG A 320 13.11 5.27 -10.86
C ARG A 320 11.72 4.67 -10.82
N LEU A 321 10.99 4.87 -9.73
CA LEU A 321 9.61 4.41 -9.59
C LEU A 321 8.69 5.08 -10.61
N LEU A 322 8.79 6.40 -10.77
CA LEU A 322 7.97 7.17 -11.72
C LEU A 322 8.18 6.70 -13.16
N PHE A 323 9.43 6.58 -13.61
CA PHE A 323 9.77 6.09 -14.95
C PHE A 323 9.35 4.64 -15.15
N LEU A 324 9.53 3.79 -14.13
CA LEU A 324 9.03 2.41 -14.15
C LEU A 324 7.51 2.39 -14.40
N CYS A 325 6.74 3.21 -13.70
CA CYS A 325 5.29 3.29 -13.90
C CYS A 325 4.92 3.77 -15.31
N LEU A 326 5.64 4.76 -15.83
CA LEU A 326 5.43 5.32 -17.17
C LEU A 326 5.68 4.27 -18.26
N ILE A 327 6.84 3.58 -18.21
CA ILE A 327 7.17 2.56 -19.22
C ILE A 327 6.22 1.37 -19.12
N MET A 328 5.83 0.94 -17.91
CA MET A 328 4.82 -0.11 -17.73
C MET A 328 3.46 0.33 -18.32
N GLY A 329 3.07 1.60 -18.17
CA GLY A 329 1.82 2.10 -18.72
C GLY A 329 1.81 2.13 -20.26
N VAL A 330 2.89 2.65 -20.85
CA VAL A 330 3.06 2.76 -22.32
C VAL A 330 3.28 1.39 -22.98
N THR A 331 3.63 0.35 -22.24
CA THR A 331 3.80 -1.01 -22.78
C THR A 331 2.59 -1.91 -22.51
N SER A 332 1.81 -1.68 -21.45
CA SER A 332 0.70 -2.55 -21.04
C SER A 332 -0.63 -2.30 -21.77
N TRP A 333 -0.75 -1.27 -22.62
CA TRP A 333 -2.04 -0.90 -23.24
C TRP A 333 -2.53 -1.90 -24.30
N THR A 334 -1.63 -2.71 -24.87
CA THR A 334 -1.92 -3.61 -25.99
C THR A 334 -3.00 -4.63 -25.66
N GLY A 335 -2.99 -5.15 -24.42
CA GLY A 335 -3.98 -6.13 -23.94
C GLY A 335 -5.40 -5.54 -23.89
N LEU A 336 -5.56 -4.39 -23.21
CA LEU A 336 -6.85 -3.72 -23.10
C LEU A 336 -7.34 -3.18 -24.46
N CYS A 337 -6.43 -2.69 -25.32
CA CYS A 337 -6.74 -2.27 -26.68
C CYS A 337 -7.40 -3.39 -27.50
N ARG A 338 -6.89 -4.62 -27.41
CA ARG A 338 -7.46 -5.78 -28.11
C ARG A 338 -8.88 -6.11 -27.64
N LEU A 339 -9.12 -6.03 -26.32
CA LEU A 339 -10.45 -6.24 -25.75
C LEU A 339 -11.44 -5.17 -26.22
N LEU A 340 -11.05 -3.90 -26.13
CA LEU A 340 -11.89 -2.77 -26.54
C LEU A 340 -12.22 -2.78 -28.03
N ARG A 341 -11.25 -3.17 -28.87
CA ARG A 341 -11.48 -3.41 -30.30
C ARG A 341 -12.58 -4.45 -30.53
N GLY A 342 -12.52 -5.57 -29.81
CA GLY A 342 -13.53 -6.64 -29.89
C GLY A 342 -14.92 -6.19 -29.43
N GLU A 343 -15.01 -5.44 -28.33
CA GLU A 343 -16.30 -4.89 -27.85
C GLU A 343 -16.86 -3.83 -28.81
N THR A 344 -15.99 -3.01 -29.42
CA THR A 344 -16.41 -2.01 -30.42
C THR A 344 -16.99 -2.68 -31.67
N PHE A 345 -16.47 -3.84 -32.07
CA PHE A 345 -17.08 -4.61 -33.16
C PHE A 345 -18.50 -5.09 -32.83
N LYS A 346 -18.73 -5.57 -31.60
CA LYS A 346 -20.05 -6.05 -31.17
C LYS A 346 -21.11 -4.95 -31.15
N LEU A 347 -20.74 -3.72 -30.78
CA LEU A 347 -21.70 -2.62 -30.67
C LEU A 347 -22.09 -2.01 -32.02
N ARG A 348 -21.33 -2.31 -33.07
CA ARG A 348 -21.54 -1.74 -34.42
C ARG A 348 -22.30 -2.68 -35.35
N GLU A 349 -22.39 -3.97 -35.02
CA GLU A 349 -23.21 -4.99 -35.72
C GLU A 349 -24.64 -5.03 -35.18
#